data_AF-A0A7C7ZMF7-F1
#
_entry.id   AF-A0A7C7ZMF7-F1
#
_cell.length_a   1.000
_cell.length_b   1.000
_cell.length_c   1.000
_cell.angle_alpha   90.00
_cell.angle_beta   90.00
_cell.angle_gamma   90.00
#
_symmetry.space_group_name_H-M   'P 1'
#
loop_
_entity.id
_entity.type
_entity.pdbx_description
1 polymer ?
#
loop_
_entity_poly.entity_id
_entity_poly.type
_entity_poly.pdbx_seq_one_letter_code
_entity_poly.pdbx_strand_id
1 'polypeptide(L)'
;MEKIKVVGLNSVRYPAGIFTIIVALVLITPLCGYLFDCGCTWPWAGLDSHCNSHKPSAVHWCPWCVSTIGGTASVGLAVLIGFLLSVKPSGSGYDMRDFAWAGIQQKASALEFIQRTVVGLIGFTFAAAITAWLSGYLQGYPYFVFIGDWPL
;
A
#
# COMPACT_ATOMS: atom_id res chain seq x y z
N MET A 1 21.78 -3.98 36.18
CA MET A 1 21.06 -4.55 35.02
C MET A 1 20.79 -3.40 34.06
N GLU A 2 21.75 -3.18 33.19
CA GLU A 2 21.81 -2.04 32.28
C GLU A 2 20.83 -2.30 31.13
N LYS A 3 19.89 -1.36 30.90
CA LYS A 3 19.02 -1.40 29.74
C LYS A 3 19.88 -1.17 28.50
N ILE A 4 20.39 -2.25 27.91
CA ILE A 4 21.07 -2.23 26.62
C ILE A 4 20.10 -1.57 25.62
N LYS A 5 20.53 -0.42 25.12
CA LYS A 5 19.80 0.46 24.22
C LYS A 5 19.18 -0.33 23.06
N VAL A 6 17.86 -0.47 23.08
CA VAL A 6 16.99 -0.79 21.93
C VAL A 6 16.92 0.42 20.97
N VAL A 7 18.05 1.07 20.72
CA VAL A 7 18.13 2.30 19.90
C VAL A 7 18.52 1.97 18.45
N GLY A 8 19.12 0.81 18.19
CA GLY A 8 19.51 0.37 16.85
C GLY A 8 18.35 -0.12 15.96
N LEU A 9 17.43 -0.93 16.50
CA LEU A 9 16.35 -1.53 15.70
C LEU A 9 15.24 -0.55 15.29
N ASN A 10 15.05 0.56 16.01
CA ASN A 10 14.03 1.55 15.67
C ASN A 10 14.44 2.42 14.47
N SER A 11 15.73 2.44 14.11
CA SER A 11 16.23 3.34 13.09
C SER A 11 15.83 2.94 11.67
N VAL A 12 15.54 1.66 11.39
CA VAL A 12 15.15 1.19 10.04
C VAL A 12 13.63 1.00 9.91
N ARG A 13 12.95 0.73 11.03
CA ARG A 13 11.51 0.46 11.10
C ARG A 13 10.66 1.61 10.57
N TYR A 14 10.80 2.78 11.17
CA TYR A 14 9.99 3.94 10.80
C TYR A 14 10.33 4.47 9.41
N PRO A 15 11.60 4.54 8.98
CA PRO A 15 11.90 4.89 7.59
C PRO A 15 11.32 3.92 6.57
N ALA A 16 11.38 2.60 6.82
CA ALA A 16 10.74 1.63 5.93
C ALA A 16 9.21 1.81 5.87
N GLY A 17 8.58 2.11 7.01
CA GLY A 17 7.15 2.42 7.07
C GLY A 17 6.77 3.69 6.31
N ILE A 18 7.50 4.78 6.51
CA ILE A 18 7.29 6.05 5.80
C ILE A 18 7.49 5.85 4.29
N PHE A 19 8.55 5.13 3.90
CA PHE A 19 8.79 4.81 2.50
C PHE A 19 7.65 3.98 1.91
N THR A 20 7.12 3.01 2.66
CA THR A 20 5.94 2.23 2.26
C THR A 20 4.73 3.14 2.02
N ILE A 21 4.47 4.13 2.89
CA ILE A 21 3.38 5.11 2.70
C ILE A 21 3.58 5.88 1.39
N ILE A 22 4.77 6.42 1.14
CA ILE A 22 5.08 7.20 -0.06
C ILE A 22 4.82 6.36 -1.31
N VAL A 23 5.35 5.13 -1.34
CA VAL A 23 5.17 4.23 -2.48
C VAL A 23 3.70 3.85 -2.65
N ALA A 24 2.98 3.56 -1.56
CA ALA A 24 1.55 3.26 -1.60
C ALA A 24 0.72 4.42 -2.17
N LEU A 25 1.02 5.66 -1.80
CA LEU A 25 0.37 6.86 -2.34
C LEU A 25 0.64 7.07 -3.83
N VAL A 26 1.82 6.68 -4.32
CA VAL A 26 2.14 6.72 -5.76
C VAL A 26 1.41 5.59 -6.51
N LEU A 27 1.29 4.41 -5.90
CA LEU A 27 0.68 3.24 -6.52
C LEU A 27 -0.85 3.25 -6.51
N ILE A 28 -1.49 4.00 -5.62
CA ILE A 28 -2.94 3.90 -5.46
C ILE A 28 -3.73 4.28 -6.71
N THR A 29 -3.28 5.27 -7.48
CA THR A 29 -4.01 5.72 -8.68
C THR A 29 -3.88 4.79 -9.88
N PRO A 30 -2.70 4.28 -10.28
CA PRO A 30 -2.64 3.23 -11.30
C PRO A 30 -3.28 1.93 -10.81
N LEU A 31 -3.24 1.63 -9.51
CA LEU A 31 -3.96 0.48 -8.95
C LEU A 31 -5.48 0.63 -9.06
N CYS A 32 -6.01 1.82 -8.78
CA CYS A 32 -7.43 2.14 -8.99
C CYS A 32 -7.83 1.96 -10.46
N GLY A 33 -7.03 2.49 -11.39
CA GLY A 33 -7.23 2.33 -12.82
C GLY A 33 -7.23 0.85 -13.25
N TYR A 34 -6.32 0.06 -12.70
CA TYR A 34 -6.24 -1.38 -12.97
C TYR A 34 -7.40 -2.18 -12.37
N LEU A 35 -7.83 -1.85 -11.14
CA LEU A 35 -8.90 -2.60 -10.45
C LEU A 35 -10.28 -2.37 -11.05
N PHE A 36 -10.57 -1.15 -11.51
CA PHE A 36 -11.91 -0.75 -11.97
C PHE A 36 -11.98 -0.40 -13.47
N ASP A 37 -10.87 -0.52 -14.20
CA ASP A 37 -10.75 -0.05 -15.59
C ASP A 37 -11.29 1.39 -15.78
N CYS A 38 -11.08 2.23 -14.76
CA CYS A 38 -11.73 3.55 -14.67
C CYS A 38 -10.94 4.65 -15.41
N GLY A 39 -9.72 4.39 -15.86
CA GLY A 39 -8.86 5.34 -16.56
C GLY A 39 -7.88 6.12 -15.68
N CYS A 40 -7.86 5.90 -14.36
CA CYS A 40 -6.82 6.44 -13.48
C CYS A 40 -5.44 5.88 -13.84
N THR A 41 -4.40 6.69 -13.71
CA THR A 41 -3.03 6.32 -14.09
C THR A 41 -2.00 6.92 -13.12
N TRP A 42 -0.73 6.86 -13.49
CA TRP A 42 0.38 7.40 -12.71
C TRP A 42 0.21 8.90 -12.42
N PRO A 43 0.68 9.39 -11.26
CA PRO A 43 0.57 10.79 -10.89
C PRO A 43 1.13 11.79 -11.92
N TRP A 44 2.23 11.43 -12.59
CA TRP A 44 2.85 12.23 -13.65
C TRP A 44 2.26 12.02 -15.04
N ALA A 45 1.32 11.09 -15.21
CA ALA A 45 0.66 10.77 -16.47
C ALA A 45 -0.82 11.22 -16.50
N GLY A 46 -1.22 12.10 -15.57
CA GLY A 46 -2.58 12.64 -15.49
C GLY A 46 -3.34 12.26 -14.23
N LEU A 47 -2.84 11.33 -13.41
CA LEU A 47 -3.48 10.90 -12.15
C LEU A 47 -4.92 10.41 -12.35
N ASP A 48 -5.90 11.31 -12.15
CA ASP A 48 -7.33 11.08 -12.31
C ASP A 48 -7.93 11.84 -13.51
N SER A 49 -7.16 12.65 -14.25
CA SER A 49 -7.66 13.49 -15.35
C SER A 49 -8.39 12.72 -16.46
N HIS A 50 -8.04 11.45 -16.65
CA HIS A 50 -8.65 10.55 -17.63
C HIS A 50 -9.71 9.62 -17.03
N CYS A 51 -9.99 9.76 -15.73
CA CYS A 51 -10.96 8.93 -15.01
C CYS A 51 -12.38 9.12 -15.56
N ASN A 52 -13.16 8.04 -15.57
CA ASN A 52 -14.57 8.04 -15.96
C ASN A 52 -15.44 8.97 -15.09
N SER A 53 -15.00 9.32 -13.87
CA SER A 53 -15.70 10.29 -13.01
C SER A 53 -15.79 11.69 -13.61
N HIS A 54 -14.88 12.05 -14.51
CA HIS A 54 -14.89 13.36 -15.19
C HIS A 54 -15.71 13.36 -16.48
N LYS A 55 -16.24 12.20 -16.90
CA LYS A 55 -17.03 12.06 -18.12
C LYS A 55 -18.52 12.04 -17.77
N PRO A 56 -19.29 13.11 -18.07
CA PRO A 56 -20.72 13.15 -17.76
C PRO A 56 -21.53 12.09 -18.54
N SER A 57 -20.98 11.53 -19.62
CA SER A 57 -21.57 10.44 -20.41
C SER A 57 -21.16 9.03 -19.95
N ALA A 58 -20.38 8.90 -18.88
CA ALA A 58 -20.00 7.59 -18.36
C ALA A 58 -21.22 6.85 -17.78
N VAL A 59 -21.45 5.63 -18.24
CA VAL A 59 -22.55 4.77 -17.77
C VAL A 59 -22.38 4.39 -16.29
N HIS A 60 -21.12 4.22 -15.85
CA HIS A 60 -20.76 3.93 -14.47
C HIS A 60 -19.59 4.82 -14.03
N TRP A 61 -19.65 5.33 -12.80
CA TRP A 61 -18.59 6.13 -12.21
C TRP A 61 -17.71 5.29 -11.29
N CYS A 62 -16.42 5.59 -11.24
CA CYS A 62 -15.46 4.87 -10.40
C CYS A 62 -15.91 4.81 -8.93
N PRO A 63 -15.95 3.61 -8.31
CA PRO A 63 -16.49 3.44 -6.96
C PRO A 63 -15.76 4.22 -5.86
N TRP A 64 -14.45 4.41 -6.02
CA TRP A 64 -13.64 5.19 -5.09
C TRP A 64 -13.74 6.69 -5.31
N CYS A 65 -14.11 7.14 -6.52
CA CYS A 65 -14.21 8.56 -6.84
C CYS A 65 -15.61 9.12 -6.57
N VAL A 66 -16.67 8.32 -6.76
CA VAL A 66 -18.05 8.78 -6.52
C VAL A 66 -18.36 8.95 -5.03
N SER A 67 -17.74 8.13 -4.18
CA SER A 67 -17.85 8.23 -2.72
C SER A 67 -16.53 8.71 -2.13
N THR A 68 -16.39 10.01 -1.91
CA THR A 68 -15.17 10.58 -1.30
C THR A 68 -14.86 9.91 0.04
N ILE A 69 -15.89 9.64 0.85
CA ILE A 69 -15.74 8.98 2.16
C ILE A 69 -15.34 7.50 1.97
N GLY A 70 -16.01 6.78 1.07
CA GLY A 70 -15.71 5.36 0.82
C GLY A 70 -14.30 5.16 0.25
N GLY A 71 -13.92 5.98 -0.74
CA GLY A 71 -12.60 5.99 -1.33
C GLY A 71 -11.51 6.36 -0.32
N THR A 72 -11.67 7.48 0.41
CA THR A 72 -10.66 7.88 1.41
C THR A 72 -10.55 6.89 2.56
N ALA A 73 -11.66 6.31 3.04
CA ALA A 73 -11.61 5.29 4.08
C ALA A 73 -10.94 4.00 3.59
N SER A 74 -11.23 3.55 2.37
CA SER A 74 -10.62 2.38 1.75
C SER A 74 -9.11 2.55 1.55
N VAL A 75 -8.71 3.65 0.93
CA VAL A 75 -7.29 3.98 0.69
C VAL A 75 -6.56 4.18 2.02
N GLY A 76 -7.16 4.94 2.94
CA GLY A 76 -6.59 5.20 4.26
C GLY A 76 -6.36 3.93 5.06
N LEU A 77 -7.34 3.00 5.05
CA LEU A 77 -7.21 1.70 5.70
C LEU A 77 -6.11 0.86 5.07
N ALA A 78 -6.02 0.81 3.74
CA ALA A 78 -4.98 0.06 3.04
C ALA A 78 -3.56 0.60 3.35
N VAL A 79 -3.39 1.92 3.32
CA VAL A 79 -2.12 2.58 3.67
C VAL A 79 -1.76 2.32 5.12
N LEU A 80 -2.74 2.41 6.04
CA LEU A 80 -2.52 2.14 7.45
C LEU A 80 -2.08 0.69 7.67
N ILE A 81 -2.73 -0.28 7.05
CA ILE A 81 -2.36 -1.70 7.14
C ILE A 81 -0.93 -1.91 6.62
N GLY A 82 -0.60 -1.37 5.44
CA GLY A 82 0.75 -1.47 4.89
C GLY A 82 1.82 -0.87 5.80
N PHE A 83 1.54 0.30 6.37
CA PHE A 83 2.42 0.93 7.35
C PHE A 83 2.61 0.06 8.59
N LEU A 84 1.51 -0.40 9.21
CA LEU A 84 1.54 -1.23 10.42
C LEU A 84 2.31 -2.53 10.21
N LEU A 85 2.17 -3.17 9.04
CA LEU A 85 2.93 -4.37 8.70
C LEU A 85 4.42 -4.08 8.48
N SER A 86 4.76 -2.94 7.85
CA SER A 86 6.16 -2.54 7.66
C SER A 86 6.86 -2.23 9.00
N VAL A 87 6.17 -1.61 9.96
CA VAL A 87 6.75 -1.23 11.26
C VAL A 87 6.63 -2.33 12.31
N LYS A 88 5.91 -3.43 12.03
CA LYS A 88 5.70 -4.53 12.98
C LYS A 88 7.05 -5.01 13.54
N PRO A 89 7.18 -5.13 14.87
CA PRO A 89 8.38 -5.71 15.46
C PRO A 89 8.47 -7.16 15.02
N SER A 90 9.45 -7.46 14.18
CA SER A 90 9.80 -8.83 13.81
C SER A 90 10.54 -9.43 15.00
N GLY A 91 9.93 -10.39 15.69
CA GLY A 91 10.51 -11.08 16.86
C GLY A 91 11.63 -12.04 16.48
N SER A 92 12.42 -11.70 15.47
CA SER A 92 13.44 -12.59 14.94
C SER A 92 14.77 -12.35 15.63
N GLY A 93 15.08 -13.26 16.57
CA GLY A 93 16.36 -13.34 17.25
C GLY A 93 17.45 -13.80 16.30
N TYR A 94 17.99 -12.88 15.51
CA TYR A 94 19.28 -13.06 14.86
C TYR A 94 20.33 -12.31 15.69
N ASP A 95 20.81 -13.02 16.70
CA ASP A 95 22.03 -12.70 17.43
C ASP A 95 23.22 -12.91 16.48
N MET A 96 24.07 -11.89 16.26
CA MET A 96 25.44 -12.08 15.79
C MET A 96 26.35 -10.89 16.19
N ARG A 97 27.05 -11.12 17.30
CA ARG A 97 28.46 -10.78 17.62
C ARG A 97 29.22 -9.82 16.67
N ASP A 98 29.25 -8.56 17.09
CA ASP A 98 30.38 -7.69 17.45
C ASP A 98 31.81 -7.92 16.85
N PHE A 99 32.40 -6.78 16.43
CA PHE A 99 33.82 -6.44 16.17
C PHE A 99 34.47 -6.54 14.76
N ALA A 100 33.75 -6.82 13.66
CA ALA A 100 34.32 -6.76 12.28
C ALA A 100 33.40 -6.14 11.19
N TRP A 101 32.32 -5.45 11.57
CA TRP A 101 31.03 -5.48 10.84
C TRP A 101 30.57 -4.20 10.09
N ALA A 102 31.41 -3.20 9.79
CA ALA A 102 30.90 -1.95 9.15
C ALA A 102 30.29 -2.16 7.74
N GLY A 103 30.89 -3.01 6.90
CA GLY A 103 30.39 -3.28 5.53
C GLY A 103 29.26 -4.30 5.46
N ILE A 104 29.17 -5.23 6.41
CA ILE A 104 28.11 -6.24 6.48
C ILE A 104 26.84 -5.64 7.11
N GLN A 105 27.00 -4.72 8.08
CA GLN A 105 25.89 -4.02 8.72
C GLN A 105 25.07 -3.18 7.73
N GLN A 106 25.72 -2.57 6.73
CA GLN A 106 25.03 -1.82 5.68
C GLN A 106 24.21 -2.71 4.74
N LYS A 107 24.68 -3.94 4.46
CA LYS A 107 23.90 -4.93 3.69
C LYS A 107 22.73 -5.49 4.49
N ALA A 108 22.94 -5.77 5.77
CA ALA A 108 21.90 -6.27 6.67
C ALA A 108 20.78 -5.24 6.89
N SER A 109 21.13 -3.96 7.07
CA SER A 109 20.14 -2.89 7.23
C SER A 109 19.35 -2.60 5.95
N ALA A 110 20.01 -2.66 4.78
CA ALA A 110 19.33 -2.53 3.49
C ALA A 110 18.37 -3.70 3.23
N LEU A 111 18.77 -4.93 3.55
CA LEU A 111 17.92 -6.11 3.41
C LEU A 111 16.71 -6.07 4.36
N GLU A 112 16.92 -5.65 5.62
CA GLU A 112 15.82 -5.46 6.57
C GLU A 112 14.84 -4.37 6.09
N PHE A 113 15.37 -3.25 5.58
CA PHE A 113 14.56 -2.19 5.01
C PHE A 113 13.70 -2.69 3.84
N ILE A 114 14.32 -3.35 2.87
CA ILE A 114 13.64 -3.91 1.68
C ILE A 114 12.57 -4.92 2.13
N GLN A 115 12.92 -5.84 3.02
CA GLN A 115 11.98 -6.86 3.50
C GLN A 115 10.76 -6.22 4.18
N ARG A 116 10.96 -5.22 5.05
CA ARG A 116 9.87 -4.50 5.72
C ARG A 116 8.98 -3.76 4.73
N THR A 117 9.59 -3.05 3.78
CA THR A 117 8.85 -2.34 2.72
C THR A 117 8.06 -3.31 1.86
N VAL A 118 8.64 -4.43 1.43
CA VAL A 118 7.95 -5.44 0.62
C VAL A 118 6.75 -6.01 1.37
N VAL A 119 6.93 -6.37 2.65
CA VAL A 119 5.82 -6.85 3.50
C VAL A 119 4.72 -5.80 3.65
N GLY A 120 5.10 -4.53 3.84
CA GLY A 120 4.15 -3.42 3.91
C GLY A 120 3.39 -3.21 2.59
N LEU A 121 4.08 -3.24 1.45
CA LEU A 121 3.46 -3.07 0.13
C LEU A 121 2.52 -4.23 -0.21
N ILE A 122 2.89 -5.48 0.11
CA ILE A 122 2.01 -6.64 -0.05
C ILE A 122 0.73 -6.43 0.76
N GLY A 123 0.86 -6.05 2.04
CA GLY A 123 -0.29 -5.76 2.89
C GLY A 123 -1.19 -4.65 2.36
N PHE A 124 -0.58 -3.56 1.89
CA PHE A 124 -1.29 -2.46 1.23
C PHE A 124 -2.07 -2.97 0.01
N THR A 125 -1.44 -3.72 -0.89
CA THR A 125 -2.10 -4.22 -2.11
C THR A 125 -3.26 -5.15 -1.79
N PHE A 126 -3.11 -6.07 -0.82
CA PHE A 126 -4.20 -6.94 -0.39
C PHE A 126 -5.36 -6.16 0.23
N ALA A 127 -5.07 -5.23 1.14
CA ALA A 127 -6.10 -4.41 1.77
C ALA A 127 -6.81 -3.51 0.75
N ALA A 128 -6.06 -2.91 -0.19
CA ALA A 128 -6.59 -2.11 -1.27
C ALA A 128 -7.50 -2.95 -2.18
N ALA A 129 -7.09 -4.16 -2.57
CA ALA A 129 -7.90 -5.04 -3.40
C ALA A 129 -9.21 -5.46 -2.70
N ILE A 130 -9.17 -5.84 -1.42
CA ILE A 130 -10.36 -6.23 -0.65
C ILE A 130 -11.34 -5.07 -0.51
N THR A 131 -10.83 -3.88 -0.17
CA THR A 131 -11.69 -2.70 0.02
C THR A 131 -12.21 -2.13 -1.31
N ALA A 132 -11.42 -2.27 -2.39
CA ALA A 132 -11.87 -1.99 -3.76
C ALA A 132 -12.99 -2.92 -4.19
N TRP A 133 -12.81 -4.24 -3.96
CA TRP A 133 -13.81 -5.25 -4.27
C TRP A 133 -15.12 -4.96 -3.54
N LEU A 134 -15.04 -4.68 -2.24
CA LEU A 134 -16.21 -4.29 -1.44
C LEU A 134 -16.89 -3.02 -1.98
N SER A 135 -16.10 -2.03 -2.41
CA SER A 135 -16.63 -0.78 -2.98
C SER A 135 -17.33 -1.01 -4.32
N GLY A 136 -16.76 -1.85 -5.20
CA GLY A 136 -17.36 -2.22 -6.47
C GLY A 136 -18.65 -3.02 -6.29
N TYR A 137 -18.66 -3.98 -5.36
CA TYR A 137 -19.83 -4.80 -5.03
C TYR A 137 -21.00 -3.95 -4.52
N LEU A 138 -20.74 -3.11 -3.50
CA LEU A 138 -21.79 -2.27 -2.90
C LEU A 138 -22.38 -1.23 -3.86
N GLN A 139 -21.63 -0.86 -4.90
CA GLN A 139 -22.03 0.16 -5.87
C GLN A 139 -22.46 -0.43 -7.23
N GLY A 140 -22.47 -1.75 -7.37
CA GLY A 140 -22.87 -2.44 -8.61
C GLY A 140 -22.00 -2.09 -9.82
N TYR A 141 -20.72 -1.84 -9.63
CA TYR A 141 -19.83 -1.35 -10.69
C TYR A 141 -19.30 -2.51 -11.55
N PRO A 142 -19.61 -2.59 -12.85
CA PRO A 142 -19.52 -3.84 -13.63
C PRO A 142 -18.13 -4.43 -13.80
N TYR A 143 -17.07 -3.62 -13.65
CA TYR A 143 -15.70 -4.08 -13.86
C TYR A 143 -14.95 -4.17 -12.54
N PHE A 144 -14.47 -5.37 -12.21
CA PHE A 144 -13.44 -5.57 -11.22
C PHE A 144 -12.39 -6.53 -11.79
N VAL A 145 -11.12 -6.35 -11.46
CA VAL A 145 -10.07 -7.21 -12.01
C VAL A 145 -10.44 -8.71 -11.81
N PHE A 146 -10.42 -9.47 -12.90
CA PHE A 146 -10.82 -10.89 -12.99
C PHE A 146 -12.30 -11.23 -12.78
N ILE A 147 -13.20 -10.25 -12.66
CA ILE A 147 -14.65 -10.46 -12.53
C ILE A 147 -15.35 -9.67 -13.65
N GLY A 148 -15.89 -10.39 -14.62
CA GLY A 148 -16.69 -9.80 -15.70
C GLY A 148 -18.13 -9.47 -15.29
N ASP A 149 -18.66 -10.18 -14.29
CA ASP A 149 -20.00 -9.99 -13.71
C ASP A 149 -19.95 -10.31 -12.20
N TRP A 150 -20.54 -9.47 -11.35
CA TRP A 150 -20.64 -9.76 -9.92
C TRP A 150 -21.55 -10.96 -9.67
N PRO A 151 -21.24 -11.84 -8.71
CA PRO A 151 -22.18 -12.82 -8.23
C PRO A 151 -23.26 -12.09 -7.42
N LEU A 152 -24.29 -11.64 -8.14
CA LEU A 152 -25.64 -11.21 -7.74
C LEU A 152 -25.80 -10.74 -6.28
#